data_AF-A0A7S3GDY8-F1
#
_entry.id   AF-A0A7S3GDY8-F1
#
_cell.length_a   1.000
_cell.length_b   1.000
_cell.length_c   1.000
_cell.angle_alpha   90.00
_cell.angle_beta   90.00
_cell.angle_gamma   90.00
#
_symmetry.space_group_name_H-M   'P 1'
#
loop_
_entity.id
_entity.type
_entity.pdbx_description
1 polymer ?
#
loop_
_entity_poly.entity_id
_entity_poly.type
_entity_poly.pdbx_seq_one_letter_code
_entity_poly.pdbx_strand_id
1 'polypeptide(L)'
;RLTFKILADMDAAKERSEWLLDVVVGFLKSPSYTVPVMGFIDEHCIVFDDDDENKFAYTELHEDFKRVVDKLLDDFLEEIGLTPEEFTEACLKGGNSHLERFSLNQILAVDDFLSFKRMMVKRNKELELEVLRHMKRMQDKKGQLVEEEKEEQVSSEETGDEDDDDLQKAIKLSKESFAAEADDSDAALEEAIRLSLETMGEAAAGESSPAVKQAQLLK
;
A
#
# COMPACT_ATOMS: atom_id res chain seq x y z
N ARG A 1 -5.96 62.81 -2.97
CA ARG A 1 -4.98 62.96 -1.87
C ARG A 1 -4.15 61.69 -1.82
N LEU A 2 -2.82 61.80 -1.68
CA LEU A 2 -1.89 60.66 -1.68
C LEU A 2 -2.31 59.56 -0.69
N THR A 3 -2.82 59.95 0.47
CA THR A 3 -3.32 59.04 1.52
C THR A 3 -4.50 58.17 1.10
N PHE A 4 -5.43 58.67 0.29
CA PHE A 4 -6.56 57.87 -0.22
C PHE A 4 -6.14 56.85 -1.26
N LYS A 5 -5.12 57.17 -2.07
CA LYS A 5 -4.57 56.22 -3.05
C LYS A 5 -3.80 55.09 -2.35
N ILE A 6 -2.98 55.43 -1.36
CA ILE A 6 -2.29 54.44 -0.53
C ILE A 6 -3.30 53.51 0.16
N LEU A 7 -4.39 54.05 0.73
CA LEU A 7 -5.41 53.22 1.38
C LEU A 7 -6.10 52.26 0.39
N ALA A 8 -6.45 52.74 -0.80
CA ALA A 8 -7.08 51.92 -1.83
C ALA A 8 -6.13 50.85 -2.39
N ASP A 9 -4.86 51.18 -2.60
CA ASP A 9 -3.84 50.24 -3.06
C ASP A 9 -3.56 49.17 -1.97
N MET A 10 -3.63 49.54 -0.69
CA MET A 10 -3.51 48.59 0.44
C MET A 10 -4.72 47.66 0.56
N ASP A 11 -5.94 48.16 0.35
CA ASP A 11 -7.17 47.37 0.42
C ASP A 11 -7.24 46.37 -0.75
N ALA A 12 -6.91 46.83 -1.96
CA ALA A 12 -6.81 45.98 -3.15
C ALA A 12 -5.72 44.89 -3.02
N ALA A 13 -4.58 45.21 -2.40
CA ALA A 13 -3.53 44.22 -2.11
C ALA A 13 -4.01 43.17 -1.10
N LYS A 14 -4.83 43.57 -0.12
CA LYS A 14 -5.40 42.66 0.87
C LYS A 14 -6.45 41.73 0.25
N GLU A 15 -7.40 42.29 -0.51
CA GLU A 15 -8.37 41.49 -1.28
C GLU A 15 -7.64 40.52 -2.23
N ARG A 16 -6.51 40.95 -2.82
CA ARG A 16 -5.67 40.09 -3.65
C ARG A 16 -5.17 38.85 -2.88
N SER A 17 -4.61 39.06 -1.69
CA SER A 17 -4.08 37.96 -0.89
C SER A 17 -5.18 37.01 -0.39
N GLU A 18 -6.35 37.53 -0.03
CA GLU A 18 -7.48 36.72 0.44
C GLU A 18 -8.03 35.80 -0.66
N TRP A 19 -8.28 36.31 -1.88
CA TRP A 19 -8.76 35.45 -2.97
C TRP A 19 -7.75 34.38 -3.37
N LEU A 20 -6.45 34.71 -3.33
CA LEU A 20 -5.40 33.77 -3.67
C LEU A 20 -5.37 32.59 -2.69
N LEU A 21 -5.49 32.88 -1.39
CA LEU A 21 -5.56 31.83 -0.39
C LEU A 21 -6.79 30.93 -0.58
N ASP A 22 -7.95 31.50 -0.93
CA ASP A 22 -9.15 30.69 -1.23
C ASP A 22 -8.95 29.76 -2.42
N VAL A 23 -8.30 30.26 -3.48
CA VAL A 23 -7.99 29.48 -4.69
C VAL A 23 -6.99 28.37 -4.39
N VAL A 24 -5.95 28.63 -3.60
CA VAL A 24 -4.98 27.64 -3.13
C VAL A 24 -5.65 26.57 -2.25
N VAL A 25 -6.49 26.98 -1.31
CA VAL A 25 -7.25 26.04 -0.46
C VAL A 25 -8.16 25.16 -1.31
N GLY A 26 -8.76 25.72 -2.36
CA GLY A 26 -9.52 24.97 -3.35
C GLY A 26 -8.67 23.94 -4.07
N PHE A 27 -7.48 24.33 -4.53
CA PHE A 27 -6.53 23.44 -5.21
C PHE A 27 -6.06 22.29 -4.32
N LEU A 28 -5.66 22.54 -3.08
CA LEU A 28 -5.19 21.51 -2.14
C LEU A 28 -6.26 20.46 -1.80
N LYS A 29 -7.54 20.79 -2.00
CA LYS A 29 -8.67 19.86 -1.85
C LYS A 29 -9.08 19.19 -3.16
N SER A 30 -8.56 19.67 -4.29
CA SER A 30 -8.93 19.18 -5.59
C SER A 30 -8.34 17.78 -5.85
N PRO A 31 -8.99 16.97 -6.72
CA PRO A 31 -8.41 15.73 -7.20
C PRO A 31 -7.03 15.92 -7.84
N SER A 32 -6.79 17.07 -8.49
CA SER A 32 -5.51 17.39 -9.14
C SER A 32 -4.33 17.39 -8.18
N TYR A 33 -4.55 17.78 -6.92
CA TYR A 33 -3.54 17.69 -5.86
C TYR A 33 -3.62 16.36 -5.11
N THR A 34 -4.82 16.00 -4.65
CA THR A 34 -5.00 14.87 -3.72
C THR A 34 -4.72 13.52 -4.36
N VAL A 35 -5.07 13.30 -5.63
CA VAL A 35 -4.88 12.01 -6.30
C VAL A 35 -3.39 11.70 -6.50
N PRO A 36 -2.55 12.60 -7.05
CA PRO A 36 -1.12 12.32 -7.19
C PRO A 36 -0.41 12.15 -5.83
N VAL A 37 -0.77 12.97 -4.84
CA VAL A 37 -0.20 12.88 -3.49
C VAL A 37 -0.54 11.54 -2.83
N MET A 38 -1.82 11.14 -2.84
CA MET A 38 -2.24 9.86 -2.28
C MET A 38 -1.70 8.67 -3.08
N GLY A 39 -1.61 8.80 -4.41
CA GLY A 39 -1.01 7.78 -5.27
C GLY A 39 0.45 7.52 -4.91
N PHE A 40 1.25 8.58 -4.71
CA PHE A 40 2.63 8.44 -4.25
C PHE A 40 2.70 7.72 -2.89
N ILE A 41 1.85 8.10 -1.94
CA ILE A 41 1.82 7.50 -0.61
C ILE A 41 1.46 6.01 -0.72
N ASP A 42 0.41 5.66 -1.48
CA ASP A 42 -0.05 4.28 -1.64
C ASP A 42 1.03 3.38 -2.26
N GLU A 43 1.76 3.87 -3.25
CA GLU A 43 2.83 3.13 -3.94
C GLU A 43 4.05 2.88 -3.04
N HIS A 44 4.35 3.79 -2.11
CA HIS A 44 5.62 3.78 -1.38
C HIS A 44 5.48 3.54 0.13
N CYS A 45 4.27 3.53 0.70
CA CYS A 45 4.08 3.39 2.15
C CYS A 45 4.42 2.00 2.71
N ILE A 46 4.44 0.95 1.89
CA ILE A 46 4.67 -0.44 2.33
C ILE A 46 6.01 -0.66 3.04
N VAL A 47 7.03 0.16 2.74
CA VAL A 47 8.36 0.04 3.36
C VAL A 47 8.42 0.69 4.75
N PHE A 48 7.40 1.48 5.11
CA PHE A 48 7.35 2.24 6.35
C PHE A 48 6.74 1.42 7.50
N ASP A 49 7.49 1.33 8.59
CA ASP A 49 7.11 0.72 9.86
C ASP A 49 7.03 1.76 10.97
N ASP A 50 6.39 1.36 12.08
CA ASP A 50 6.21 2.16 13.29
C ASP A 50 7.44 2.12 14.22
N ASP A 51 8.60 1.69 13.71
CA ASP A 51 9.84 1.62 14.47
C ASP A 51 10.44 3.03 14.63
N ASP A 52 11.17 3.24 15.73
CA ASP A 52 11.87 4.50 16.02
C ASP A 52 13.12 4.67 15.12
N GLU A 53 13.70 3.58 14.61
CA GLU A 53 14.85 3.62 13.71
C GLU A 53 14.43 4.02 12.27
N ASN A 54 15.10 5.05 11.73
CA ASN A 54 14.83 5.53 10.37
C ASN A 54 15.77 4.85 9.36
N LYS A 55 15.17 4.22 8.33
CA LYS A 55 15.90 3.62 7.22
C LYS A 55 16.36 4.71 6.24
N PHE A 56 17.54 4.55 5.64
CA PHE A 56 18.06 5.48 4.61
C PHE A 56 17.06 5.70 3.45
N ALA A 57 16.32 4.66 3.06
CA ALA A 57 15.30 4.73 2.02
C ALA A 57 14.18 5.75 2.34
N TYR A 58 13.88 6.02 3.62
CA TYR A 58 12.82 6.98 3.98
C TYR A 58 13.19 8.40 3.58
N THR A 59 14.47 8.77 3.67
CA THR A 59 14.95 10.10 3.28
C THR A 59 14.86 10.29 1.77
N GLU A 60 15.26 9.29 0.99
CA GLU A 60 15.17 9.35 -0.48
C GLU A 60 13.71 9.50 -0.94
N LEU A 61 12.80 8.72 -0.34
CA LEU A 61 11.36 8.83 -0.62
C LEU A 61 10.77 10.17 -0.18
N HIS A 62 11.29 10.79 0.89
CA HIS A 62 10.86 12.12 1.31
C HIS A 62 11.29 13.19 0.31
N GLU A 63 12.51 13.10 -0.24
CA GLU A 63 12.97 14.00 -1.31
C GLU A 63 12.15 13.82 -2.60
N ASP A 64 11.79 12.58 -2.95
CA ASP A 64 10.88 12.30 -4.07
C ASP A 64 9.49 12.88 -3.83
N PHE A 65 8.95 12.73 -2.61
CA PHE A 65 7.65 13.29 -2.22
C PHE A 65 7.62 14.80 -2.32
N LYS A 66 8.65 15.49 -1.81
CA LYS A 66 8.77 16.95 -1.93
C LYS A 66 8.76 17.39 -3.38
N ARG A 67 9.52 16.70 -4.26
CA ARG A 67 9.52 16.98 -5.70
C ARG A 67 8.15 16.81 -6.36
N VAL A 68 7.35 15.84 -5.92
CA VAL A 68 5.97 15.67 -6.41
C VAL A 68 5.13 16.88 -6.00
N VAL A 69 5.17 17.27 -4.72
CA VAL A 69 4.38 18.40 -4.22
C VAL A 69 4.81 19.72 -4.85
N ASP A 70 6.12 19.98 -4.92
CA ASP A 70 6.68 21.18 -5.54
C ASP A 70 6.22 21.31 -6.99
N LYS A 71 6.29 20.23 -7.76
CA LYS A 71 5.81 20.23 -9.14
C LYS A 71 4.31 20.54 -9.24
N LEU A 72 3.48 19.95 -8.37
CA LEU A 72 2.04 20.23 -8.38
C LEU A 72 1.74 21.69 -8.06
N LEU A 73 2.51 22.28 -7.13
CA LEU A 73 2.38 23.70 -6.78
C LEU A 73 2.88 24.59 -7.92
N ASP A 74 4.02 24.28 -8.54
CA ASP A 74 4.56 25.02 -9.67
C ASP A 74 3.60 25.01 -10.87
N ASP A 75 3.10 23.83 -11.26
CA ASP A 75 2.14 23.67 -12.36
C ASP A 75 0.86 24.49 -12.09
N PHE A 76 0.38 24.49 -10.84
CA PHE A 76 -0.80 25.26 -10.42
C PHE A 76 -0.55 26.77 -10.44
N LEU A 77 0.59 27.23 -9.91
CA LEU A 77 0.96 28.64 -9.89
C LEU A 77 1.13 29.19 -11.31
N GLU A 78 1.70 28.38 -12.22
CA GLU A 78 1.83 28.72 -13.63
C GLU A 78 0.45 28.84 -14.32
N GLU A 79 -0.49 27.93 -14.02
CA GLU A 79 -1.85 27.97 -14.59
C GLU A 79 -2.62 29.24 -14.22
N ILE A 80 -2.48 29.70 -12.97
CA ILE A 80 -3.15 30.92 -12.49
C ILE A 80 -2.35 32.20 -12.77
N GLY A 81 -1.14 32.08 -13.34
CA GLY A 81 -0.28 33.19 -13.72
C GLY A 81 0.33 33.95 -12.53
N LEU A 82 0.65 33.24 -11.46
CA LEU A 82 1.25 33.81 -10.25
C LEU A 82 2.69 33.39 -10.08
N THR A 83 3.48 34.27 -9.46
CA THR A 83 4.87 33.91 -9.10
C THR A 83 4.93 33.27 -7.71
N PRO A 84 5.94 32.41 -7.44
CA PRO A 84 6.17 31.84 -6.12
C PRO A 84 6.36 32.91 -5.03
N GLU A 85 6.90 34.08 -5.37
CA GLU A 85 7.05 35.20 -4.45
C GLU A 85 5.71 35.80 -4.05
N GLU A 86 4.78 35.97 -5.00
CA GLU A 86 3.42 36.45 -4.72
C GLU A 86 2.64 35.44 -3.84
N PHE A 87 2.83 34.16 -4.10
CA PHE A 87 2.29 33.09 -3.27
C PHE A 87 2.84 33.15 -1.84
N THR A 88 4.16 33.24 -1.70
CA THR A 88 4.83 33.36 -0.39
C THR A 88 4.37 34.60 0.37
N GLU A 89 4.23 35.74 -0.33
CA GLU A 89 3.74 36.98 0.26
C GLU A 89 2.29 36.85 0.76
N ALA A 90 1.41 36.19 0.00
CA ALA A 90 0.04 35.92 0.42
C ALA A 90 -0.03 34.97 1.63
N CYS A 91 0.81 33.92 1.65
CA CYS A 91 0.94 33.00 2.78
C CYS A 91 1.40 33.72 4.06
N LEU A 92 2.37 34.64 3.95
CA LEU A 92 2.91 35.42 5.08
C LEU A 92 1.94 36.49 5.59
N LYS A 93 1.18 37.13 4.70
CA LYS A 93 0.14 38.11 5.07
C LYS A 93 -1.08 37.44 5.71
N GLY A 94 -1.22 36.15 5.49
CA GLY A 94 -1.95 35.24 6.37
C GLY A 94 -3.45 35.24 6.18
N GLY A 95 -3.99 34.03 6.13
CA GLY A 95 -5.41 33.77 6.11
C GLY A 95 -6.12 34.12 7.42
N ASN A 96 -7.25 34.80 7.31
CA ASN A 96 -8.09 35.15 8.44
C ASN A 96 -8.87 33.94 8.97
N SER A 97 -9.04 32.89 8.16
CA SER A 97 -9.80 31.70 8.53
C SER A 97 -8.92 30.55 9.06
N HIS A 98 -9.53 29.71 9.90
CA HIS A 98 -8.89 28.50 10.41
C HIS A 98 -8.53 27.51 9.29
N LEU A 99 -9.33 27.48 8.23
CA LEU A 99 -9.18 26.55 7.11
C LEU A 99 -7.99 26.92 6.21
N GLU A 100 -7.79 28.21 5.92
CA GLU A 100 -6.63 28.71 5.19
C GLU A 100 -5.34 28.33 5.94
N ARG A 101 -5.30 28.59 7.25
CA ARG A 101 -4.13 28.24 8.09
C ARG A 101 -3.88 26.74 8.13
N PHE A 102 -4.91 25.92 8.23
CA PHE A 102 -4.77 24.46 8.19
C PHE A 102 -4.16 23.98 6.86
N SER A 103 -4.59 24.57 5.75
CA SER A 103 -4.10 24.20 4.41
C SER A 103 -2.67 24.68 4.17
N LEU A 104 -2.32 25.88 4.63
CA LEU A 104 -0.93 26.36 4.62
C LEU A 104 -0.02 25.50 5.49
N ASN A 105 -0.47 25.09 6.68
CA ASN A 105 0.27 24.17 7.52
C ASN A 105 0.47 22.80 6.86
N GLN A 106 -0.47 22.34 6.03
CA GLN A 106 -0.27 21.10 5.27
C GLN A 106 0.85 21.23 4.25
N ILE A 107 0.94 22.37 3.54
CA ILE A 107 2.07 22.63 2.64
C ILE A 107 3.37 22.68 3.43
N LEU A 108 3.42 23.43 4.54
CA LEU A 108 4.63 23.53 5.36
C LEU A 108 5.05 22.19 5.99
N ALA A 109 4.09 21.31 6.26
CA ALA A 109 4.36 19.97 6.80
C ALA A 109 4.97 19.02 5.76
N VAL A 110 4.99 19.38 4.47
CA VAL A 110 5.65 18.60 3.41
C VAL A 110 7.15 18.53 3.65
N ASP A 111 7.77 19.57 4.19
CA ASP A 111 9.19 19.59 4.57
C ASP A 111 9.48 18.87 5.90
N ASP A 112 8.46 18.61 6.71
CA ASP A 112 8.63 17.90 7.98
C ASP A 112 8.67 16.39 7.77
N PHE A 113 9.88 15.83 7.83
CA PHE A 113 10.11 14.38 7.73
C PHE A 113 9.26 13.57 8.72
N LEU A 114 9.02 14.06 9.94
CA LEU A 114 8.24 13.32 10.93
C LEU A 114 6.75 13.28 10.57
N SER A 115 6.23 14.38 10.02
CA SER A 115 4.86 14.42 9.49
C SER A 115 4.71 13.52 8.27
N PHE A 116 5.69 13.53 7.37
CA PHE A 116 5.76 12.61 6.23
C PHE A 116 5.78 11.14 6.69
N LYS A 117 6.72 10.75 7.57
CA LYS A 117 6.81 9.39 8.12
C LYS A 117 5.49 8.95 8.74
N ARG A 118 4.88 9.80 9.58
CA ARG A 118 3.59 9.50 10.23
C ARG A 118 2.50 9.25 9.19
N MET A 119 2.48 10.00 8.09
CA MET A 119 1.52 9.83 7.01
C MET A 119 1.71 8.48 6.29
N MET A 120 2.95 8.14 5.96
CA MET A 120 3.30 6.87 5.31
C MET A 120 2.93 5.67 6.20
N VAL A 121 3.33 5.68 7.48
CA VAL A 121 3.02 4.61 8.44
C VAL A 121 1.51 4.48 8.63
N LYS A 122 0.80 5.60 8.75
CA LYS A 122 -0.65 5.59 8.90
C LYS A 122 -1.31 4.94 7.69
N ARG A 123 -0.91 5.32 6.47
CA ARG A 123 -1.50 4.77 5.25
C ARG A 123 -1.17 3.29 5.06
N ASN A 124 0.05 2.88 5.38
CA ASN A 124 0.44 1.46 5.36
C ASN A 124 -0.48 0.62 6.28
N LYS A 125 -0.69 1.06 7.52
CA LYS A 125 -1.63 0.42 8.47
C LYS A 125 -3.07 0.40 7.95
N GLU A 126 -3.52 1.46 7.28
CA GLU A 126 -4.86 1.51 6.68
C GLU A 126 -5.03 0.46 5.58
N LEU A 127 -4.02 0.26 4.72
CA LEU A 127 -4.01 -0.75 3.67
C LEU A 127 -4.00 -2.16 4.27
N GLU A 128 -3.17 -2.43 5.29
CA GLU A 128 -3.17 -3.71 6.02
C GLU A 128 -4.55 -4.02 6.60
N LEU A 129 -5.19 -3.04 7.25
CA LEU A 129 -6.53 -3.17 7.80
C LEU A 129 -7.59 -3.40 6.73
N GLU A 130 -7.42 -2.84 5.53
CA GLU A 130 -8.31 -3.05 4.39
C GLU A 130 -8.21 -4.48 3.87
N VAL A 131 -6.98 -5.01 3.73
CA VAL A 131 -6.74 -6.41 3.34
C VAL A 131 -7.36 -7.37 4.36
N LEU A 132 -7.14 -7.14 5.66
CA LEU A 132 -7.74 -7.96 6.72
C LEU A 132 -9.27 -7.93 6.67
N ARG A 133 -9.87 -6.76 6.44
CA ARG A 133 -11.33 -6.62 6.27
C ARG A 133 -11.83 -7.38 5.04
N HIS A 134 -11.07 -7.34 3.93
CA HIS A 134 -11.43 -8.06 2.72
C HIS A 134 -11.35 -9.58 2.94
N MET A 135 -10.28 -10.09 3.56
CA MET A 135 -10.12 -11.50 3.88
C MET A 135 -11.22 -12.02 4.81
N LYS A 136 -11.57 -11.26 5.85
CA LYS A 136 -12.66 -11.63 6.77
C LYS A 136 -14.00 -11.74 6.04
N ARG A 137 -14.34 -10.77 5.19
CA ARG A 137 -15.58 -10.81 4.37
C ARG A 137 -15.63 -12.02 3.44
N MET A 138 -14.49 -12.41 2.88
CA MET A 138 -14.40 -13.59 2.02
C MET A 138 -14.57 -14.89 2.82
N GLN A 139 -14.02 -14.96 4.04
CA GLN A 139 -14.19 -16.08 4.95
C GLN A 139 -15.64 -16.19 5.45
N ASP A 140 -16.27 -15.08 5.82
CA ASP A 140 -17.67 -15.04 6.26
C ASP A 140 -18.60 -15.50 5.12
N LYS A 141 -18.36 -15.05 3.88
CA LYS A 141 -19.10 -15.53 2.69
C LYS A 141 -18.86 -17.01 2.41
N LYS A 142 -17.62 -17.50 2.56
CA LYS A 142 -17.30 -18.91 2.41
C LYS A 142 -17.94 -19.75 3.53
N GLY A 143 -18.05 -19.22 4.75
CA GLY A 143 -18.78 -19.84 5.85
C GLY A 143 -20.29 -19.88 5.62
N GLN A 144 -20.86 -18.82 5.03
CA GLN A 144 -22.28 -18.72 4.72
C GLN A 144 -22.73 -19.67 3.60
N LEU A 145 -21.87 -19.92 2.60
CA LEU A 145 -22.10 -20.98 1.60
C LEU A 145 -22.07 -22.39 2.21
N VAL A 146 -21.27 -22.60 3.27
CA VAL A 146 -21.20 -23.90 3.98
C VAL A 146 -22.36 -24.09 4.97
N GLU A 147 -23.00 -23.00 5.42
CA GLU A 147 -24.20 -23.04 6.25
C GLU A 147 -25.49 -23.19 5.40
N GLU A 148 -25.59 -22.55 4.23
CA GLU A 148 -26.71 -22.75 3.30
C GLU A 148 -26.75 -24.18 2.74
N GLU A 149 -25.60 -24.81 2.45
CA GLU A 149 -25.53 -26.24 2.10
C GLU A 149 -25.91 -27.18 3.26
N LYS A 150 -25.84 -26.71 4.52
CA LYS A 150 -26.29 -27.47 5.70
C LYS A 150 -27.77 -27.28 6.02
N GLU A 151 -28.35 -26.12 5.72
CA GLU A 151 -29.76 -25.85 5.98
C GLU A 151 -30.69 -26.37 4.88
N GLU A 152 -30.23 -26.49 3.62
CA GLU A 152 -31.03 -27.13 2.55
C GLU A 152 -31.13 -28.66 2.69
N GLN A 153 -30.29 -29.30 3.53
CA GLN A 153 -30.34 -30.74 3.81
C GLN A 153 -31.30 -31.17 4.94
N VAL A 154 -32.07 -30.25 5.55
CA VAL A 154 -32.95 -30.57 6.70
C VAL A 154 -34.46 -30.48 6.37
N SER A 155 -34.88 -30.38 5.10
CA SER A 155 -36.31 -30.24 4.77
C SER A 155 -36.90 -31.12 3.65
N SER A 156 -36.36 -32.31 3.39
CA SER A 156 -37.06 -33.26 2.52
C SER A 156 -36.99 -34.71 3.01
N GLU A 157 -37.79 -35.03 4.02
CA GLU A 157 -38.38 -36.36 4.13
C GLU A 157 -39.75 -36.33 3.43
N GLU A 158 -39.77 -36.91 2.23
CA GLU A 158 -40.76 -37.86 1.69
C GLU A 158 -40.85 -37.73 0.16
N THR A 159 -40.06 -38.54 -0.55
CA THR A 159 -40.54 -39.45 -1.63
C THR A 159 -39.38 -40.14 -2.34
N GLY A 160 -39.38 -41.48 -2.38
CA GLY A 160 -38.82 -42.27 -3.49
C GLY A 160 -37.51 -43.03 -3.24
N ASP A 161 -37.63 -44.32 -2.88
CA ASP A 161 -36.60 -45.29 -2.50
C ASP A 161 -35.64 -45.79 -3.62
N GLU A 162 -35.24 -45.02 -4.64
CA GLU A 162 -34.39 -45.57 -5.71
C GLU A 162 -33.13 -44.78 -6.10
N ASP A 163 -32.97 -43.51 -5.68
CA ASP A 163 -31.84 -42.66 -6.11
C ASP A 163 -30.76 -42.42 -5.04
N ASP A 164 -30.89 -43.00 -3.85
CA ASP A 164 -30.01 -42.75 -2.70
C ASP A 164 -28.66 -43.49 -2.81
N ASP A 165 -28.63 -44.61 -3.53
CA ASP A 165 -27.42 -45.42 -3.74
C ASP A 165 -26.40 -44.72 -4.65
N ASP A 166 -26.87 -44.04 -5.71
CA ASP A 166 -25.98 -43.34 -6.64
C ASP A 166 -25.37 -42.07 -6.01
N LEU A 167 -26.13 -41.39 -5.14
CA LEU A 167 -25.66 -40.22 -4.41
C LEU A 167 -24.62 -40.59 -3.34
N GLN A 168 -24.86 -41.66 -2.58
CA GLN A 168 -23.87 -42.17 -1.62
C GLN A 168 -22.60 -42.65 -2.32
N LYS A 169 -22.73 -43.25 -3.51
CA LYS A 169 -21.60 -43.70 -4.32
C LYS A 169 -20.78 -42.52 -4.86
N ALA A 170 -21.41 -41.42 -5.27
CA ALA A 170 -20.74 -40.21 -5.73
C ALA A 170 -19.95 -39.53 -4.59
N ILE A 171 -20.54 -39.44 -3.38
CA ILE A 171 -19.88 -38.87 -2.19
C ILE A 171 -18.67 -39.72 -1.79
N LYS A 172 -18.83 -41.05 -1.83
CA LYS A 172 -17.74 -41.98 -1.53
C LYS A 172 -16.61 -41.87 -2.55
N LEU A 173 -16.93 -41.81 -3.85
CA LEU A 173 -15.94 -41.61 -4.92
C LEU A 173 -15.18 -40.29 -4.76
N SER A 174 -15.89 -39.21 -4.41
CA SER A 174 -15.27 -37.90 -4.21
C SER A 174 -14.31 -37.90 -3.02
N LYS A 175 -14.69 -38.55 -1.91
CA LYS A 175 -13.86 -38.66 -0.71
C LYS A 175 -12.65 -39.58 -0.90
N GLU A 176 -12.82 -40.67 -1.65
CA GLU A 176 -11.74 -41.60 -1.99
C GLU A 176 -10.77 -40.99 -3.01
N SER A 177 -11.25 -40.22 -4.00
CA SER A 177 -10.35 -39.50 -4.92
C SER A 177 -9.53 -38.43 -4.20
N PHE A 178 -10.13 -37.69 -3.25
CA PHE A 178 -9.43 -36.67 -2.49
C PHE A 178 -8.39 -37.28 -1.53
N ALA A 179 -8.68 -38.45 -0.95
CA ALA A 179 -7.72 -39.16 -0.11
C ALA A 179 -6.57 -39.78 -0.93
N ALA A 180 -6.85 -40.31 -2.11
CA ALA A 180 -5.84 -40.89 -3.00
C ALA A 180 -4.90 -39.82 -3.59
N GLU A 181 -5.41 -38.64 -3.95
CA GLU A 181 -4.57 -37.54 -4.45
C GLU A 181 -3.73 -36.89 -3.34
N ALA A 182 -4.21 -36.88 -2.09
CA ALA A 182 -3.41 -36.43 -0.96
C ALA A 182 -2.22 -37.36 -0.71
N ASP A 183 -2.42 -38.69 -0.71
CA ASP A 183 -1.36 -39.69 -0.51
C ASP A 183 -0.34 -39.69 -1.67
N ASP A 184 -0.79 -39.54 -2.93
CA ASP A 184 0.10 -39.48 -4.10
C ASP A 184 0.93 -38.19 -4.10
N SER A 185 0.35 -37.07 -3.63
CA SER A 185 1.06 -35.80 -3.51
C SER A 185 2.12 -35.80 -2.40
N ASP A 186 1.84 -36.42 -1.25
CA ASP A 186 2.78 -36.53 -0.13
C ASP A 186 3.93 -37.52 -0.46
N ALA A 187 3.61 -38.64 -1.12
CA ALA A 187 4.63 -39.60 -1.57
C ALA A 187 5.57 -38.99 -2.63
N ALA A 188 5.03 -38.22 -3.58
CA ALA A 188 5.84 -37.51 -4.58
C ALA A 188 6.73 -36.43 -3.95
N LEU A 189 6.23 -35.75 -2.91
CA LEU A 189 7.00 -34.75 -2.17
C LEU A 189 8.15 -35.40 -1.38
N GLU A 190 7.90 -36.52 -0.70
CA GLU A 190 8.92 -37.27 0.03
C GLU A 190 9.99 -37.86 -0.91
N GLU A 191 9.60 -38.38 -2.07
CA GLU A 191 10.55 -38.90 -3.06
C GLU A 191 11.44 -37.78 -3.64
N ALA A 192 10.87 -36.61 -3.96
CA ALA A 192 11.63 -35.45 -4.43
C ALA A 192 12.61 -34.92 -3.37
N ILE A 193 12.23 -34.95 -2.09
CA ILE A 193 13.09 -34.58 -0.97
C ILE A 193 14.23 -35.60 -0.82
N ARG A 194 13.94 -36.91 -0.93
CA ARG A 194 14.97 -37.96 -0.87
C ARG A 194 15.97 -37.85 -2.03
N LEU A 195 15.50 -37.64 -3.25
CA LEU A 195 16.35 -37.50 -4.44
C LEU A 195 17.27 -36.27 -4.33
N SER A 196 16.77 -35.17 -3.75
CA SER A 196 17.56 -33.96 -3.47
C SER A 196 18.63 -34.19 -2.40
N LEU A 197 18.35 -35.01 -1.38
CA LEU A 197 19.32 -35.40 -0.34
C LEU A 197 20.40 -36.35 -0.87
N GLU A 198 20.06 -37.28 -1.75
CA GLU A 198 21.00 -38.19 -2.40
C GLU A 198 21.92 -37.45 -3.39
N THR A 199 21.37 -36.52 -4.18
CA THR A 199 22.16 -35.69 -5.10
C THR A 199 23.08 -34.70 -4.37
N MET A 200 22.70 -34.19 -3.20
CA MET A 200 23.62 -33.43 -2.33
C MET A 200 24.68 -34.32 -1.65
N GLY A 201 24.37 -35.60 -1.41
CA GLY A 201 25.32 -36.57 -0.86
C GLY A 201 26.40 -37.01 -1.85
N GLU A 202 26.05 -37.14 -3.14
CA GLU A 202 27.01 -37.47 -4.21
C GLU A 202 27.87 -36.26 -4.63
N ALA A 203 27.35 -35.03 -4.52
CA ALA A 203 28.15 -33.82 -4.72
C ALA A 203 29.25 -33.64 -3.64
N ALA A 204 29.04 -34.17 -2.43
CA ALA A 204 30.04 -34.15 -1.37
C ALA A 204 31.10 -35.27 -1.49
N ALA A 205 30.83 -36.34 -2.25
CA ALA A 205 31.76 -37.46 -2.44
C ALA A 205 32.54 -37.40 -3.78
N GLY A 206 32.16 -36.51 -4.70
CA GLY A 206 32.71 -36.42 -6.07
C GLY A 206 33.89 -35.47 -6.28
N GLU A 207 34.20 -34.55 -5.36
CA GLU A 207 35.30 -33.60 -5.54
C GLU A 207 36.55 -33.94 -4.72
N SER A 208 37.11 -35.14 -4.92
CA SER A 208 38.57 -35.29 -4.73
C SER A 208 39.27 -34.89 -6.04
N SER A 209 39.34 -33.58 -6.31
CA SER A 209 40.13 -33.03 -7.41
C SER A 209 41.63 -33.29 -7.17
N PRO A 210 42.44 -33.61 -8.22
CA PRO A 210 43.80 -34.15 -8.08
C PRO A 210 44.85 -33.19 -7.48
N ALA A 211 44.48 -31.95 -7.18
CA ALA A 211 45.41 -30.88 -6.81
C ALA A 211 45.97 -30.99 -5.38
N VAL A 212 45.41 -31.82 -4.50
CA VAL A 212 45.89 -31.93 -3.10
C VAL A 212 47.03 -32.97 -2.94
N LYS A 213 47.29 -33.82 -3.94
CA LYS A 213 48.35 -34.85 -3.86
C LYS A 213 49.78 -34.36 -4.15
N GLN A 214 50.00 -33.11 -4.57
CA GLN A 214 51.34 -32.59 -4.87
C GLN A 214 52.00 -31.75 -3.77
N ALA A 215 51.37 -31.59 -2.59
CA ALA A 215 51.97 -30.87 -1.47
C ALA A 215 52.64 -31.76 -0.40
N GLN A 216 52.74 -33.08 -0.61
CA GLN A 216 53.37 -34.02 0.35
C GLN A 216 54.65 -34.71 -0.15
N LEU A 217 55.17 -34.35 -1.32
CA LEU A 217 56.49 -34.79 -1.77
C LEU A 217 57.38 -33.58 -2.07
N LEU A 218 57.75 -32.84 -1.03
CA LEU A 218 58.97 -32.02 -0.96
C LEU A 218 59.34 -31.87 0.52
N LYS A 219 59.82 -32.98 1.09
CA LYS A 219 60.96 -32.97 2.00
C LYS A 219 62.21 -33.08 1.14
#